data_AF-A0A251ZAT0-F1
#
_entry.id   AF-A0A251ZAT0-F1
#
_cell.length_a   1.000
_cell.length_b   1.000
_cell.length_c   1.000
_cell.angle_alpha   90.00
_cell.angle_beta   90.00
_cell.angle_gamma   90.00
#
_symmetry.space_group_name_H-M   'P 1'
#
loop_
_entity.id
_entity.type
_entity.pdbx_description
1 polymer ?
#
loop_
_entity_poly.entity_id
_entity_poly.type
_entity_poly.pdbx_seq_one_letter_code
_entity_poly.pdbx_strand_id
1 'polypeptide(L)'
;MANDHYLVCLALLNQNGKRRLPIGGASLAEPIAADADPGQQGEALALDLLLRLWQQTNLGPIQSHGEEANLLLLEMPMAKVLEDLPRLKKAWLAGGSDADLYRELRQLTERGWSIQTAKYSKPIFQIW
;
A
#
# COMPACT_ATOMS: atom_id res chain seq x y z
N MET A 1 -6.36 24.31 8.08
CA MET A 1 -7.07 23.09 8.53
C MET A 1 -6.14 21.94 8.20
N ALA A 2 -5.79 21.10 9.18
CA ALA A 2 -4.84 20.03 8.93
C ALA A 2 -5.51 19.00 8.02
N ASN A 3 -4.82 18.60 6.95
CA ASN A 3 -5.27 17.49 6.11
C ASN A 3 -5.19 16.23 6.96
N ASP A 4 -6.34 15.79 7.49
CA ASP A 4 -6.41 14.62 8.37
C ASP A 4 -6.41 13.30 7.59
N HIS A 5 -6.48 13.34 6.26
CA HIS A 5 -6.52 12.16 5.38
C HIS A 5 -5.21 11.97 4.63
N TYR A 6 -4.73 10.74 4.64
CA TYR A 6 -3.50 10.33 3.98
C TYR A 6 -3.77 9.19 3.02
N LEU A 7 -3.16 9.29 1.84
CA LEU A 7 -3.10 8.21 0.88
C LEU A 7 -1.79 7.47 1.10
N VAL A 8 -1.89 6.16 1.34
CA VAL A 8 -0.76 5.28 1.64
C VAL A 8 -0.70 4.20 0.57
N CYS A 9 0.42 4.12 -0.14
CA CYS A 9 0.69 3.00 -1.05
C CYS A 9 1.66 2.04 -0.37
N LEU A 10 1.34 0.74 -0.39
CA LEU A 10 2.20 -0.28 0.21
C LEU A 10 2.24 -1.55 -0.63
N ALA A 11 3.34 -2.28 -0.53
CA ALA A 11 3.52 -3.53 -1.25
C ALA A 11 3.96 -4.65 -0.31
N LEU A 12 3.37 -5.84 -0.44
CA LEU A 12 3.74 -7.04 0.32
C LEU A 12 4.68 -7.87 -0.54
N LEU A 13 5.95 -7.98 -0.11
CA LEU A 13 7.00 -8.58 -0.92
C LEU A 13 7.88 -9.54 -0.11
N ASN A 14 8.55 -10.42 -0.82
CA ASN A 14 9.70 -11.18 -0.34
C ASN A 14 10.95 -10.74 -1.11
N GLN A 15 12.05 -10.54 -0.39
CA GLN A 15 13.37 -10.34 -0.98
C GLN A 15 14.41 -11.08 -0.16
N ASN A 16 15.22 -11.92 -0.81
CA ASN A 16 16.24 -12.75 -0.15
C ASN A 16 15.69 -13.58 1.03
N GLY A 17 14.49 -14.17 0.86
CA GLY A 17 13.84 -14.97 1.89
C GLY A 17 13.29 -14.20 3.09
N LYS A 18 13.25 -12.86 3.03
CA LYS A 18 12.69 -12.01 4.08
C LYS A 18 11.47 -11.24 3.58
N ARG A 19 10.44 -11.17 4.42
CA ARG A 19 9.27 -10.30 4.20
C ARG A 19 9.70 -8.84 4.18
N ARG A 20 9.11 -8.04 3.30
CA ARG A 20 9.30 -6.60 3.22
C ARG A 20 7.95 -5.94 2.97
N LEU A 21 7.71 -4.83 3.69
CA LEU A 21 6.55 -3.97 3.52
C LEU A 21 7.00 -2.53 3.18
N PRO A 22 7.47 -2.27 1.95
CA PRO A 22 7.67 -0.92 1.43
C PRO A 22 6.38 -0.12 1.51
N ILE A 23 6.50 1.13 1.96
CA ILE A 23 5.38 2.06 2.13
C ILE A 23 5.79 3.42 1.53
N GLY A 24 4.86 4.06 0.84
CA GLY A 24 4.87 5.47 0.48
C GLY A 24 3.59 6.13 0.98
N GLY A 25 3.62 7.44 1.20
CA GLY A 25 2.43 8.18 1.62
C GLY A 25 2.45 9.62 1.14
N ALA A 26 1.27 10.18 0.96
CA ALA A 26 1.05 11.59 0.65
C ALA A 26 -0.21 12.08 1.34
N SER A 27 -0.21 13.33 1.80
CA SER A 27 -1.41 13.98 2.33
C SER A 27 -2.44 14.20 1.22
N LEU A 28 -3.71 14.05 1.55
CA LEU A 28 -4.83 14.40 0.67
C LEU A 28 -5.42 15.74 1.10
N ALA A 29 -5.70 16.61 0.14
CA ALA A 29 -6.41 17.86 0.42
C ALA A 29 -7.87 17.61 0.83
N GLU A 30 -8.50 16.63 0.19
CA GLU A 30 -9.88 16.21 0.46
C GLU A 30 -9.98 14.69 0.37
N PRO A 31 -10.93 14.06 1.09
CA PRO A 31 -11.20 12.63 0.98
C PRO A 31 -11.64 12.23 -0.44
N ILE A 32 -11.27 11.02 -0.88
CA ILE A 32 -11.48 10.55 -2.26
C ILE A 32 -12.92 10.22 -2.70
N ALA A 33 -14.02 10.33 -1.96
CA ALA A 33 -15.33 9.73 -2.36
C ALA A 33 -15.30 8.19 -2.56
N ALA A 34 -16.39 7.52 -2.14
CA ALA A 34 -16.41 6.08 -1.87
C ALA A 34 -16.13 5.19 -3.09
N ASP A 35 -16.69 5.55 -4.24
CA ASP A 35 -16.62 4.73 -5.46
C ASP A 35 -15.72 5.36 -6.53
N ALA A 36 -14.91 6.35 -6.15
CA ALA A 36 -14.05 7.05 -7.07
C ALA A 36 -12.72 6.32 -7.28
N ASP A 37 -12.14 6.55 -8.45
CA ASP A 37 -10.75 6.21 -8.72
C ASP A 37 -9.83 7.17 -7.93
N PRO A 38 -8.73 6.67 -7.32
CA PRO A 38 -7.78 7.51 -6.58
C PRO A 38 -7.02 8.51 -7.47
N GLY A 39 -7.20 8.42 -8.79
CA GLY A 39 -6.79 9.40 -9.77
C GLY A 39 -5.28 9.55 -9.86
N GLN A 40 -4.87 10.72 -10.36
CA GLN A 40 -3.46 11.00 -10.66
C GLN A 40 -2.56 10.92 -9.41
N GLN A 41 -3.07 11.28 -8.23
CA GLN A 41 -2.30 11.20 -6.99
C GLN A 41 -2.04 9.74 -6.58
N GLY A 42 -3.04 8.87 -6.71
CA GLY A 42 -2.87 7.43 -6.51
C GLY A 42 -1.89 6.80 -7.50
N GLU A 43 -2.03 7.14 -8.79
CA GLU A 43 -1.11 6.69 -9.84
C GLU A 43 0.34 7.13 -9.56
N ALA A 44 0.55 8.40 -9.19
CA ALA A 44 1.87 8.94 -8.91
C ALA A 44 2.52 8.24 -7.69
N LEU A 45 1.75 7.99 -6.63
CA LEU A 45 2.26 7.33 -5.43
C LEU A 45 2.62 5.85 -5.69
N ALA A 46 1.81 5.16 -6.49
CA ALA A 46 2.10 3.79 -6.92
C ALA A 46 3.38 3.74 -7.78
N LEU A 47 3.54 4.67 -8.73
CA LEU A 47 4.74 4.77 -9.55
C LEU A 47 6.00 5.05 -8.72
N ASP A 48 5.94 5.99 -7.77
CA ASP A 48 7.05 6.27 -6.86
C ASP A 48 7.48 5.01 -6.09
N LEU A 49 6.52 4.27 -5.53
CA LEU A 49 6.81 3.03 -4.81
C LEU A 49 7.48 2.01 -5.73
N LEU A 50 6.96 1.81 -6.94
CA LEU A 50 7.52 0.89 -7.93
C LEU A 50 8.93 1.28 -8.37
N LEU A 51 9.22 2.56 -8.56
CA LEU A 51 10.57 3.04 -8.86
C LEU A 51 11.54 2.77 -7.70
N ARG A 52 11.11 2.95 -6.45
CA ARG A 52 11.91 2.58 -5.26
C ARG A 52 12.14 1.06 -5.17
N LEU A 53 11.17 0.25 -5.56
CA LEU A 53 11.34 -1.20 -5.63
C LEU A 53 12.33 -1.59 -6.72
N TRP A 54 12.25 -0.96 -7.89
CA TRP A 54 13.18 -1.18 -9.00
C TRP A 54 14.63 -0.89 -8.57
N GLN A 55 14.89 0.20 -7.85
CA GLN A 55 16.21 0.53 -7.32
C GLN A 55 16.76 -0.54 -6.36
N GLN A 56 15.88 -1.26 -5.67
CA GLN A 56 16.25 -2.30 -4.71
C GLN A 56 16.51 -3.66 -5.36
N THR A 57 16.27 -3.82 -6.66
CA THR A 57 16.55 -5.09 -7.38
C THR A 57 18.04 -5.46 -7.35
N ASN A 58 18.93 -4.47 -7.23
CA ASN A 58 20.37 -4.69 -7.04
C ASN A 58 20.71 -5.39 -5.71
N LEU A 59 19.79 -5.40 -4.74
CA LEU A 59 19.98 -6.06 -3.45
C LEU A 59 19.56 -7.55 -3.50
N GLY A 60 18.97 -8.01 -4.59
CA GLY A 60 18.53 -9.38 -4.79
C GLY A 60 17.12 -9.49 -5.38
N PRO A 61 16.68 -10.71 -5.75
CA PRO A 61 15.40 -10.95 -6.40
C PRO A 61 14.23 -10.53 -5.51
N ILE A 62 13.32 -9.76 -6.09
CA ILE A 62 12.07 -9.33 -5.47
C ILE A 62 10.94 -10.20 -6.01
N GLN A 63 10.13 -10.74 -5.11
CA GLN A 63 8.95 -11.52 -5.42
C GLN A 63 7.77 -10.96 -4.64
N SER A 64 6.57 -11.06 -5.19
CA SER A 64 5.37 -10.74 -4.42
C SER A 64 5.17 -11.71 -3.27
N HIS A 65 4.48 -11.25 -2.22
CA HIS A 65 4.09 -12.08 -1.08
C HIS A 65 2.60 -12.41 -1.18
N GLY A 66 2.26 -13.65 -1.55
CA GLY A 66 0.87 -14.08 -1.76
C GLY A 66 0.39 -13.89 -3.21
N GLU A 67 -0.86 -14.30 -3.46
CA GLU A 67 -1.43 -14.39 -4.81
C GLU A 67 -2.42 -13.26 -5.16
N GLU A 68 -3.08 -12.63 -4.18
CA GLU A 68 -4.26 -11.78 -4.45
C GLU A 68 -3.97 -10.27 -4.46
N ALA A 69 -3.44 -9.70 -3.37
CA ALA A 69 -3.40 -8.24 -3.18
C ALA A 69 -2.05 -7.74 -2.67
N ASN A 70 -1.07 -7.72 -3.57
CA ASN A 70 0.34 -7.49 -3.21
C ASN A 70 0.79 -6.03 -3.34
N LEU A 71 -0.03 -5.18 -3.97
CA LEU A 71 0.17 -3.75 -4.10
C LEU A 71 -1.16 -3.05 -3.79
N LEU A 72 -1.15 -2.23 -2.75
CA LEU A 72 -2.33 -1.62 -2.17
C LEU A 72 -2.20 -0.12 -2.13
N LEU A 73 -3.34 0.55 -2.23
CA LEU A 73 -3.50 1.96 -2.01
C LEU A 73 -4.61 2.16 -0.98
N LEU A 74 -4.33 2.87 0.10
CA LEU A 74 -5.17 2.93 1.27
C LEU A 74 -5.33 4.38 1.73
N GLU A 75 -6.57 4.84 1.83
CA GLU A 75 -6.91 6.10 2.46
C GLU A 75 -7.14 5.86 3.95
N MET A 76 -6.43 6.60 4.80
CA MET A 76 -6.55 6.47 6.25
C MET A 76 -6.27 7.78 6.98
N PRO A 77 -6.78 7.94 8.21
CA PRO A 77 -6.49 9.12 9.02
C PRO A 77 -5.01 9.20 9.39
N MET A 78 -4.47 10.42 9.48
CA MET A 78 -3.06 10.68 9.83
C MET A 78 -2.64 9.96 11.12
N ALA A 79 -3.48 9.98 12.16
CA ALA A 79 -3.19 9.30 13.42
C ALA A 79 -2.93 7.79 13.23
N LYS A 80 -3.70 7.14 12.33
CA LYS A 80 -3.55 5.73 12.00
C LYS A 80 -2.27 5.43 11.23
N VAL A 81 -1.86 6.34 10.34
CA VAL A 81 -0.56 6.24 9.63
C VAL A 81 0.62 6.29 10.61
N LEU A 82 0.54 7.14 11.63
CA LEU A 82 1.66 7.38 12.54
C LEU A 82 1.78 6.33 13.66
N GLU A 83 0.66 5.83 14.17
CA GLU A 83 0.65 4.95 15.34
C GLU A 83 0.41 3.48 14.97
N ASP A 84 -0.66 3.20 14.22
CA ASP A 84 -1.15 1.85 13.99
C ASP A 84 -0.42 1.15 12.83
N LEU A 85 -0.19 1.85 11.72
CA LEU A 85 0.47 1.27 10.54
C LEU A 85 1.90 0.78 10.83
N PRO A 86 2.76 1.50 11.59
CA PRO A 86 4.09 1.00 11.96
C PRO A 86 4.03 -0.21 12.89
N ARG A 87 3.07 -0.24 13.84
CA ARG A 87 2.82 -1.39 14.72
C ARG A 87 2.45 -2.63 13.90
N LEU A 88 1.51 -2.48 12.98
CA LEU A 88 1.04 -3.54 12.10
C LEU A 88 2.14 -4.07 11.19
N LYS A 89 2.91 -3.16 10.56
CA LYS A 89 4.09 -3.51 9.77
C LYS A 89 5.08 -4.34 10.57
N LYS A 90 5.41 -3.93 11.79
CA LYS A 90 6.35 -4.64 12.66
C LYS A 90 5.86 -6.06 12.98
N ALA A 91 4.58 -6.20 13.33
CA ALA A 91 3.97 -7.50 13.63
C ALA A 91 4.02 -8.46 12.44
N TRP A 92 3.68 -7.99 11.24
CA TRP A 92 3.71 -8.82 10.03
C TRP A 92 5.13 -9.24 9.63
N LEU A 93 6.09 -8.30 9.70
CA LEU A 93 7.50 -8.60 9.43
C LEU A 93 8.11 -9.62 10.42
N ALA A 94 7.56 -9.71 11.63
CA ALA A 94 7.96 -10.67 12.66
C ALA A 94 7.35 -12.07 12.48
N GLY A 95 6.63 -12.32 11.39
CA GLY A 95 6.01 -13.63 11.10
C GLY A 95 4.50 -13.69 11.33
N GLY A 96 3.84 -12.55 11.56
CA GLY A 96 2.37 -12.49 11.68
C GLY A 96 1.62 -13.02 10.45
N SER A 97 0.34 -13.36 10.61
CA SER A 97 -0.51 -13.87 9.53
C SER A 97 -0.84 -12.78 8.50
N ASP A 98 -0.87 -13.16 7.23
CA ASP A 98 -1.33 -12.27 6.16
C ASP A 98 -2.83 -11.94 6.34
N ALA A 99 -3.63 -12.91 6.79
CA ALA A 99 -5.05 -12.69 7.07
C ALA A 99 -5.28 -11.67 8.19
N ASP A 100 -4.44 -11.69 9.22
CA ASP A 100 -4.50 -10.70 10.31
C ASP A 100 -4.07 -9.31 9.80
N LEU A 101 -3.03 -9.25 8.97
CA LEU A 101 -2.59 -8.01 8.31
C LEU A 101 -3.73 -7.40 7.49
N TYR A 102 -4.36 -8.18 6.61
CA TYR A 102 -5.44 -7.71 5.75
C TYR A 102 -6.67 -7.26 6.56
N ARG A 103 -7.03 -8.01 7.61
CA ARG A 103 -8.13 -7.63 8.51
C ARG A 103 -7.83 -6.33 9.25
N GLU A 104 -6.65 -6.17 9.81
CA GLU A 104 -6.28 -4.93 10.52
C GLU A 104 -6.19 -3.76 9.56
N LEU A 105 -5.60 -3.92 8.37
CA LEU A 105 -5.59 -2.86 7.34
C LEU A 105 -7.01 -2.40 7.03
N ARG A 106 -7.96 -3.32 6.79
CA ARG A 106 -9.38 -2.98 6.56
C ARG A 106 -10.01 -2.14 7.67
N GLN A 107 -9.61 -2.34 8.92
CA GLN A 107 -10.14 -1.59 10.06
C GLN A 107 -9.51 -0.19 10.20
N LEU A 108 -8.27 -0.02 9.73
CA LEU A 108 -7.55 1.25 9.80
C LEU A 108 -7.89 2.19 8.64
N THR A 109 -8.42 1.64 7.55
CA THR A 109 -8.62 2.35 6.29
C THR A 109 -10.06 2.80 6.14
N GLU A 110 -10.23 4.04 5.69
CA GLU A 110 -11.52 4.58 5.28
C GLU A 110 -11.89 4.05 3.89
N ARG A 111 -10.88 3.95 3.01
CA ARG A 111 -11.00 3.38 1.66
C ARG A 111 -9.74 2.61 1.29
N GLY A 112 -9.89 1.63 0.40
CA GLY A 112 -8.77 0.80 -0.05
C GLY A 112 -8.98 0.27 -1.45
N TRP A 113 -7.89 0.26 -2.21
CA TRP A 113 -7.83 -0.28 -3.56
C TRP A 113 -6.66 -1.26 -3.65
N SER A 114 -6.91 -2.39 -4.31
CA SER A 114 -5.87 -3.23 -4.87
C SER A 114 -5.47 -2.67 -6.24
N ILE A 115 -4.17 -2.61 -6.50
CA ILE A 115 -3.63 -2.14 -7.77
C ILE A 115 -3.32 -3.35 -8.65
N GLN A 116 -4.02 -3.45 -9.78
CA GLN A 116 -3.77 -4.44 -10.81
C GLN A 116 -3.11 -3.79 -12.02
N THR A 117 -2.26 -4.55 -12.71
CA THR A 117 -1.58 -4.08 -13.92
C THR A 117 -1.62 -5.16 -14.99
N ALA A 118 -1.87 -4.77 -16.24
CA ALA A 118 -1.72 -5.65 -17.40
C ALA A 118 -0.68 -5.07 -18.37
N LYS A 119 -0.16 -5.91 -19.26
CA LYS A 119 0.78 -5.44 -20.29
C LYS A 119 0.09 -4.36 -21.14
N TYR A 120 0.80 -3.25 -21.33
CA TYR A 120 0.35 -2.11 -22.14
C TYR A 120 -0.94 -1.43 -21.64
N SER A 121 -1.27 -1.55 -20.36
CA SER A 121 -2.42 -0.87 -19.75
C SER A 121 -1.98 0.11 -18.66
N LYS A 122 -2.86 1.06 -18.34
CA LYS A 122 -2.81 1.79 -17.08
C LYS A 122 -3.07 0.83 -15.90
N PRO A 123 -2.62 1.18 -14.69
CA PRO A 123 -3.06 0.48 -13.48
C PRO A 123 -4.58 0.56 -13.35
N ILE A 124 -5.18 -0.52 -12.82
CA ILE A 124 -6.59 -0.59 -12.48
C ILE A 124 -6.67 -0.60 -10.95
N PHE A 125 -7.46 0.30 -10.38
CA PHE A 125 -7.71 0.38 -8.96
C PHE A 125 -9.03 -0.33 -8.64
N GLN A 126 -8.95 -1.53 -8.07
CA GLN A 126 -10.14 -2.29 -7.68
C GLN A 126 -10.35 -2.14 -6.17
N ILE A 127 -11.53 -1.66 -5.77
CA ILE A 127 -11.93 -1.59 -4.35
C ILE A 127 -11.74 -2.97 -3.72
N TRP A 128 -11.06 -3.00 -2.58
CA TRP A 128 -10.65 -4.25 -1.93
C TRP A 128 -11.64 -4.73 -0.86
#